data_AF-A0BXS0-F1
#
_entry.id   AF-A0BXS0-F1
#
_cell.length_a   1.000
_cell.length_b   1.000
_cell.length_c   1.000
_cell.angle_alpha   90.00
_cell.angle_beta   90.00
_cell.angle_gamma   90.00
#
_symmetry.space_group_name_H-M   'P 1'
#
loop_
_entity.id
_entity.type
_entity.pdbx_description
1 polymer ?
#
loop_
_entity_poly.entity_id
_entity_poly.type
_entity_poly.pdbx_seq_one_letter_code
_entity_poly.pdbx_strand_id
1 'polypeptide(L)'
;MYVDQGNYPLALKIAKSHAPHMVAELNNKYGNVANTYNMTGEDLYQSAQTWEEQRDYLKAIEIYLEVTPQNTQSEDVMTRAWERAIQIAANYDKDKYPRIVQIVCKRLIEIKKLETAAFLYEQVGQYQEAVTTYVQGREFEKAKQVAQMINNKELNTKLMDYITKEQRKYGASTGQANVMIETGDVAAAMEMLAQKNDWGQCLQLADKHGVEYLNKYLMRYVKITMQQGRFSETIQSLATYGMPIIQQNYPIYENLAIEIFVECDPKELKLLRQALFGFIQGLEAAHEIKSETGKKFLKFGIVAHLLNLRNQYAQDGIVKLHAQTCISLLRYCDLVRIDQLYLDAGRVAKKINQLGLAFVLLNRYLDIYEVIEDPDNNNGLGDGAEFQNSDLPSPYDVPMPEKNLINDKEKEEIRDWLLQLSVNQNQDPVLPTRQCDCGYQIYDASLRCFKCKQTWEPCIITGMPLLKNQTINCQSCGKGALKDAWNTYLQAYPTCPWCNKHAK
;
A
#
# COMPACT_ATOMS: atom_id res chain seq x y z
N MET A 1 -50.65 -13.28 65.02
CA MET A 1 -50.63 -14.56 64.30
C MET A 1 -49.50 -14.65 63.28
N TYR A 2 -49.51 -13.88 62.17
CA TYR A 2 -48.42 -13.96 61.17
C TYR A 2 -47.06 -13.47 61.68
N VAL A 3 -47.05 -12.46 62.56
CA VAL A 3 -45.85 -11.99 63.28
C VAL A 3 -45.33 -13.06 64.23
N ASP A 4 -46.22 -13.72 64.98
CA ASP A 4 -45.87 -14.79 65.93
C ASP A 4 -45.38 -16.09 65.24
N GLN A 5 -45.71 -16.25 63.95
CA GLN A 5 -45.24 -17.33 63.08
C GLN A 5 -43.92 -16.99 62.36
N GLY A 6 -43.34 -15.80 62.61
CA GLY A 6 -42.11 -15.35 61.93
C GLY A 6 -42.29 -14.96 60.45
N ASN A 7 -43.52 -14.97 59.93
CA ASN A 7 -43.80 -14.60 58.53
C ASN A 7 -44.12 -13.11 58.41
N TYR A 8 -43.07 -12.32 58.53
CA TYR A 8 -43.13 -10.86 58.50
C TYR A 8 -43.62 -10.27 57.15
N PRO A 9 -43.27 -10.80 55.96
CA PRO A 9 -43.77 -10.31 54.68
C PRO A 9 -45.29 -10.44 54.51
N LEU A 10 -45.88 -11.57 54.92
CA LEU A 10 -47.34 -11.73 54.88
C LEU A 10 -48.04 -10.82 55.89
N ALA A 11 -47.46 -10.64 57.08
CA ALA A 11 -47.99 -9.74 58.10
C ALA A 11 -48.06 -8.29 57.58
N LEU A 12 -47.03 -7.84 56.86
CA LEU A 12 -47.02 -6.51 56.23
C LEU A 12 -48.04 -6.38 55.10
N LYS A 13 -48.18 -7.40 54.23
CA LYS A 13 -49.16 -7.38 53.12
C LYS A 13 -50.60 -7.28 53.62
N ILE A 14 -50.91 -7.98 54.71
CA ILE A 14 -52.22 -7.95 55.36
C ILE A 14 -52.42 -6.62 56.12
N ALA A 15 -51.39 -6.12 56.81
CA ALA A 15 -51.45 -4.83 57.49
C ALA A 15 -51.67 -3.67 56.49
N LYS A 16 -51.06 -3.70 55.30
CA LYS A 16 -51.30 -2.70 54.24
C LYS A 16 -52.74 -2.68 53.73
N SER A 17 -53.40 -3.83 53.66
CA SER A 17 -54.77 -3.95 53.13
C SER A 17 -55.85 -3.68 54.19
N HIS A 18 -55.59 -4.04 55.45
CA HIS A 18 -56.62 -4.04 56.49
C HIS A 18 -56.33 -3.13 57.70
N ALA A 19 -55.09 -2.68 57.92
CA ALA A 19 -54.74 -1.80 59.04
C ALA A 19 -53.51 -0.90 58.75
N PRO A 20 -53.63 0.11 57.88
CA PRO A 20 -52.51 0.92 57.42
C PRO A 20 -51.74 1.65 58.54
N HIS A 21 -52.43 2.03 59.63
CA HIS A 21 -51.83 2.72 60.77
C HIS A 21 -50.89 1.84 61.61
N MET A 22 -51.04 0.51 61.55
CA MET A 22 -50.18 -0.43 62.28
C MET A 22 -48.93 -0.84 61.48
N VAL A 23 -48.85 -0.46 60.20
CA VAL A 23 -47.70 -0.78 59.33
C VAL A 23 -46.42 -0.10 59.83
N ALA A 24 -46.52 1.15 60.30
CA ALA A 24 -45.39 1.89 60.86
C ALA A 24 -44.92 1.29 62.20
N GLU A 25 -45.84 0.77 63.01
CA GLU A 25 -45.53 0.14 64.29
C GLU A 25 -44.90 -1.25 64.11
N LEU A 26 -45.39 -2.03 63.15
CA LEU A 26 -44.80 -3.30 62.74
C LEU A 26 -43.38 -3.11 62.21
N ASN A 27 -43.18 -2.14 61.31
CA ASN A 27 -41.86 -1.78 60.78
C ASN A 27 -40.89 -1.31 61.87
N ASN A 28 -41.33 -0.54 62.86
CA ASN A 28 -40.44 -0.13 63.96
C ASN A 28 -40.14 -1.25 64.96
N LYS A 29 -41.09 -2.17 65.23
CA LYS A 29 -40.89 -3.28 66.18
C LYS A 29 -40.11 -4.46 65.59
N TYR A 30 -40.23 -4.71 64.29
CA TYR A 30 -39.67 -5.88 63.63
C TYR A 30 -38.82 -5.55 62.40
N GLY A 31 -38.60 -4.27 62.08
CA GLY A 31 -37.77 -3.83 60.95
C GLY A 31 -36.31 -4.26 61.04
N ASN A 32 -35.79 -4.44 62.27
CA ASN A 32 -34.44 -4.97 62.49
C ASN A 32 -34.35 -6.51 62.34
N VAL A 33 -35.47 -7.21 62.12
CA VAL A 33 -35.54 -8.68 61.94
C VAL A 33 -35.29 -9.08 60.47
N ALA A 34 -35.04 -8.11 59.58
CA ALA A 34 -34.55 -8.35 58.22
C ALA A 34 -33.25 -9.18 58.19
N ASN A 35 -32.46 -9.17 59.27
CA ASN A 35 -31.24 -9.97 59.40
C ASN A 35 -31.45 -11.48 59.62
N THR A 36 -32.69 -11.97 59.76
CA THR A 36 -32.95 -13.37 60.16
C THR A 36 -33.65 -14.23 59.11
N TYR A 37 -34.06 -13.66 57.98
CA TYR A 37 -34.67 -14.40 56.88
C TYR A 37 -33.93 -14.11 55.57
N ASN A 38 -33.61 -15.15 54.80
CA ASN A 38 -33.07 -15.04 53.43
C ASN A 38 -34.10 -14.36 52.51
N MET A 39 -34.25 -13.04 52.63
CA MET A 39 -35.14 -12.24 51.80
C MET A 39 -34.58 -12.15 50.38
N THR A 40 -35.47 -12.33 49.40
CA THR A 40 -35.10 -12.15 47.99
C THR A 40 -34.87 -10.66 47.70
N GLY A 41 -34.09 -10.32 46.68
CA GLY A 41 -33.83 -8.90 46.35
C GLY A 41 -35.09 -8.10 45.99
N GLU A 42 -36.15 -8.77 45.52
CA GLU A 42 -37.46 -8.13 45.31
C GLU A 42 -38.14 -7.76 46.64
N ASP A 43 -38.01 -8.62 47.65
CA ASP A 43 -38.57 -8.36 48.99
C ASP A 43 -37.82 -7.21 49.69
N LEU A 44 -36.49 -7.14 49.52
CA LEU A 44 -35.67 -6.03 50.00
C LEU A 44 -36.06 -4.71 49.30
N TYR A 45 -36.29 -4.76 47.98
CA TYR A 45 -36.74 -3.58 47.22
C TYR A 45 -38.11 -3.08 47.69
N GLN A 46 -39.08 -3.98 47.89
CA GLN A 46 -40.40 -3.60 48.43
C GLN A 46 -40.34 -3.09 49.87
N SER A 47 -39.45 -3.66 50.69
CA SER A 47 -39.20 -3.19 52.05
C SER A 47 -38.68 -1.75 52.03
N ALA A 48 -37.69 -1.45 51.19
CA ALA A 48 -37.15 -0.10 51.05
C ALA A 48 -38.22 0.92 50.59
N GLN A 49 -39.12 0.53 49.67
CA GLN A 49 -40.26 1.38 49.26
C GLN A 49 -41.19 1.71 50.44
N THR A 50 -41.47 0.76 51.34
CA THR A 50 -42.28 1.06 52.53
C THR A 50 -41.64 2.05 53.48
N TRP A 51 -40.33 1.98 53.66
CA TRP A 51 -39.61 2.95 54.50
C TRP A 51 -39.55 4.34 53.84
N GLU A 52 -39.47 4.37 52.51
CA GLU A 52 -39.59 5.59 51.72
C GLU A 52 -40.97 6.26 51.88
N GLU A 53 -42.07 5.49 51.82
CA GLU A 53 -43.44 5.97 52.08
C GLU A 53 -43.61 6.51 53.50
N GLN A 54 -42.90 5.92 54.46
CA GLN A 54 -42.89 6.32 55.88
C GLN A 54 -42.00 7.54 56.16
N ARG A 55 -41.36 8.11 55.12
CA ARG A 55 -40.42 9.25 55.21
C ARG A 55 -39.16 8.98 56.04
N ASP A 56 -38.86 7.72 56.33
CA ASP A 56 -37.57 7.33 56.94
C ASP A 56 -36.56 7.04 55.82
N TYR A 57 -36.06 8.12 55.22
CA TYR A 57 -35.21 8.07 54.03
C TYR A 57 -33.84 7.45 54.31
N LEU A 58 -33.33 7.52 55.54
CA LEU A 58 -32.04 6.94 55.93
C LEU A 58 -32.10 5.41 55.91
N LYS A 59 -33.13 4.82 56.55
CA LYS A 59 -33.33 3.37 56.52
C LYS A 59 -33.67 2.87 55.12
N ALA A 60 -34.45 3.64 54.35
CA ALA A 60 -34.75 3.29 52.96
C ALA A 60 -33.47 3.16 52.12
N ILE A 61 -32.52 4.10 52.25
CA ILE A 61 -31.22 4.04 51.55
C ILE A 61 -30.42 2.80 51.97
N GLU A 62 -30.32 2.51 53.26
CA GLU A 62 -29.58 1.34 53.76
C GLU A 62 -30.14 0.04 53.18
N ILE A 63 -31.46 -0.14 53.18
CA ILE A 63 -32.12 -1.34 52.65
C ILE A 63 -32.00 -1.42 51.11
N TYR A 64 -32.10 -0.30 50.39
CA TYR A 64 -31.82 -0.30 48.94
C TYR A 64 -30.37 -0.70 48.63
N LEU A 65 -29.42 -0.38 49.52
CA LEU A 65 -28.03 -0.82 49.41
C LEU A 65 -27.81 -2.27 49.88
N GLU A 66 -28.75 -2.94 50.52
CA GLU A 66 -28.65 -4.38 50.83
C GLU A 66 -29.02 -5.26 49.63
N VAL A 67 -29.65 -4.68 48.60
CA VAL A 67 -29.91 -5.38 47.33
C VAL A 67 -28.57 -5.61 46.61
N THR A 68 -28.08 -6.85 46.62
CA THR A 68 -26.80 -7.26 46.03
C THR A 68 -26.94 -8.56 45.22
N PRO A 69 -25.92 -8.97 44.45
CA PRO A 69 -25.92 -10.24 43.70
C PRO A 69 -26.11 -11.50 44.57
N GLN A 70 -25.94 -11.38 45.89
CA GLN A 70 -26.16 -12.47 46.86
C GLN A 70 -27.66 -12.75 47.07
N ASN A 71 -28.51 -11.75 46.84
CA ASN A 71 -29.94 -11.79 47.15
C ASN A 71 -30.83 -11.76 45.89
N THR A 72 -30.26 -11.42 44.73
CA THR A 72 -30.98 -11.45 43.45
C THR A 72 -30.05 -11.68 42.26
N GLN A 73 -30.53 -12.42 41.26
CA GLN A 73 -29.87 -12.58 39.96
C GLN A 73 -30.35 -11.54 38.93
N SER A 74 -31.37 -10.74 39.26
CA SER A 74 -31.95 -9.75 38.33
C SER A 74 -31.17 -8.44 38.38
N GLU A 75 -30.45 -8.14 37.29
CA GLU A 75 -29.71 -6.88 37.13
C GLU A 75 -30.62 -5.64 37.15
N ASP A 76 -31.86 -5.75 36.68
CA ASP A 76 -32.82 -4.64 36.66
C ASP A 76 -33.31 -4.25 38.06
N VAL A 77 -33.43 -5.23 38.96
CA VAL A 77 -33.84 -4.97 40.36
C VAL A 77 -32.71 -4.28 41.11
N MET A 78 -31.47 -4.73 40.90
CA MET A 78 -30.28 -4.10 41.47
C MET A 78 -30.10 -2.66 40.96
N THR A 79 -30.23 -2.46 39.65
CA THR A 79 -30.07 -1.13 39.03
C THR A 79 -31.12 -0.15 39.56
N ARG A 80 -32.40 -0.55 39.59
CA ARG A 80 -33.49 0.28 40.12
C ARG A 80 -33.33 0.59 41.61
N ALA A 81 -32.88 -0.39 42.41
CA ALA A 81 -32.64 -0.19 43.85
C ALA A 81 -31.56 0.87 44.08
N TRP A 82 -30.43 0.76 43.37
CA TRP A 82 -29.30 1.65 43.56
C TRP A 82 -29.53 3.04 42.98
N GLU A 83 -30.22 3.17 41.83
CA GLU A 83 -30.65 4.46 41.30
C GLU A 83 -31.59 5.20 42.26
N ARG A 84 -32.53 4.46 42.87
CA ARG A 84 -33.45 5.04 43.86
C ARG A 84 -32.70 5.47 45.13
N ALA A 85 -31.74 4.67 45.61
CA ALA A 85 -30.89 5.04 46.74
C ALA A 85 -30.12 6.36 46.48
N ILE A 86 -29.56 6.53 45.27
CA ILE A 86 -28.88 7.76 44.86
C ILE A 86 -29.86 8.94 44.82
N GLN A 87 -31.05 8.76 44.24
CA GLN A 87 -32.03 9.83 44.12
C GLN A 87 -32.56 10.32 45.47
N ILE A 88 -32.78 9.40 46.42
CA ILE A 88 -33.17 9.75 47.79
C ILE A 88 -32.01 10.47 48.49
N ALA A 89 -30.78 9.97 48.36
CA ALA A 89 -29.61 10.60 48.94
C ALA A 89 -29.39 12.04 48.40
N ALA A 90 -29.57 12.26 47.09
CA ALA A 90 -29.43 13.58 46.46
C ALA A 90 -30.39 14.62 47.05
N ASN A 91 -31.61 14.19 47.37
CA ASN A 91 -32.68 15.07 47.83
C ASN A 91 -32.70 15.26 49.35
N TYR A 92 -32.36 14.23 50.12
CA TYR A 92 -32.62 14.18 51.57
C TYR A 92 -31.37 14.01 52.44
N ASP A 93 -30.23 13.58 51.90
CA ASP A 93 -28.97 13.42 52.65
C ASP A 93 -27.76 13.85 51.78
N LYS A 94 -27.64 15.17 51.60
CA LYS A 94 -26.58 15.79 50.78
C LYS A 94 -25.18 15.51 51.30
N ASP A 95 -25.03 15.30 52.61
CA ASP A 95 -23.73 15.03 53.24
C ASP A 95 -23.25 13.61 52.95
N LYS A 96 -24.15 12.61 52.94
CA LYS A 96 -23.79 11.21 52.62
C LYS A 96 -23.86 10.89 51.13
N TYR A 97 -24.46 11.76 50.32
CA TYR A 97 -24.63 11.56 48.87
C TYR A 97 -23.35 11.12 48.14
N PRO A 98 -22.18 11.77 48.28
CA PRO A 98 -20.96 11.34 47.59
C PRO A 98 -20.52 9.92 47.98
N ARG A 99 -20.67 9.55 49.25
CA ARG A 99 -20.28 8.24 49.77
C ARG A 99 -21.21 7.13 49.27
N ILE A 100 -22.51 7.42 49.18
CA ILE A 100 -23.51 6.48 48.65
C ILE A 100 -23.26 6.25 47.15
N VAL A 101 -23.00 7.31 46.39
CA VAL A 101 -22.66 7.18 44.96
C VAL A 101 -21.39 6.35 44.76
N GLN A 102 -20.35 6.50 45.59
CA GLN A 102 -19.16 5.65 45.51
C GLN A 102 -19.45 4.16 45.72
N ILE A 103 -20.32 3.82 46.68
CA ILE A 103 -20.71 2.44 46.95
C ILE A 103 -21.48 1.86 45.77
N VAL A 104 -22.45 2.63 45.24
CA VAL A 104 -23.25 2.22 44.08
C VAL A 104 -22.38 2.06 42.84
N CYS A 105 -21.48 2.99 42.56
CA CYS A 105 -20.63 2.92 41.37
C CYS A 105 -19.69 1.70 41.40
N LYS A 106 -19.10 1.37 42.55
CA LYS A 106 -18.30 0.14 42.71
C LYS A 106 -19.10 -1.12 42.36
N ARG A 107 -20.36 -1.18 42.78
CA ARG A 107 -21.27 -2.30 42.47
C ARG A 107 -21.74 -2.31 41.02
N LEU A 108 -21.98 -1.13 40.44
CA LEU A 108 -22.28 -1.00 39.01
C LEU A 108 -21.12 -1.48 38.13
N ILE A 109 -19.87 -1.25 38.56
CA ILE A 109 -18.67 -1.78 37.91
C ILE A 109 -18.63 -3.32 37.99
N GLU A 110 -18.98 -3.91 39.13
CA GLU A 110 -19.03 -5.38 39.29
C GLU A 110 -20.05 -6.03 38.33
N ILE A 111 -21.19 -5.38 38.08
CA ILE A 111 -22.20 -5.84 37.11
C ILE A 111 -21.92 -5.37 35.67
N LYS A 112 -20.72 -4.85 35.38
CA LYS A 112 -20.29 -4.36 34.05
C LYS A 112 -21.12 -3.20 33.46
N LYS A 113 -21.93 -2.50 34.26
CA LYS A 113 -22.62 -1.26 33.83
C LYS A 113 -21.71 -0.04 33.98
N LEU A 114 -20.62 -0.03 33.20
CA LEU A 114 -19.51 0.92 33.31
C LEU A 114 -19.89 2.35 32.88
N GLU A 115 -20.70 2.53 31.84
CA GLU A 115 -21.11 3.86 31.38
C GLU A 115 -21.93 4.62 32.43
N THR A 116 -22.93 3.95 33.04
CA THR A 116 -23.75 4.55 34.10
C THR A 116 -22.94 4.85 35.35
N ALA A 117 -21.99 3.98 35.72
CA ALA A 117 -21.09 4.22 36.85
C ALA A 117 -20.19 5.44 36.62
N ALA A 118 -19.62 5.57 35.42
CA ALA A 118 -18.74 6.68 35.08
C ALA A 118 -19.49 8.02 35.05
N PHE A 119 -20.71 8.05 34.51
CA PHE A 119 -21.56 9.24 34.55
C PHE A 119 -21.90 9.67 35.98
N LEU A 120 -22.20 8.72 36.88
CA LEU A 120 -22.48 9.03 38.28
C LEU A 120 -21.26 9.60 39.01
N TYR A 121 -20.05 9.09 38.73
CA TYR A 121 -18.81 9.68 39.25
C TYR A 121 -18.58 11.11 38.76
N GLU A 122 -18.92 11.39 37.49
CA GLU A 122 -18.84 12.74 36.90
C GLU A 122 -19.78 13.73 37.62
N GLN A 123 -21.03 13.31 37.90
CA GLN A 123 -22.02 14.14 38.61
C GLN A 123 -21.60 14.50 40.05
N VAL A 124 -20.79 13.66 40.69
CA VAL A 124 -20.28 13.89 42.06
C VAL A 124 -18.93 14.65 42.06
N GLY A 125 -18.39 14.96 40.88
CA GLY A 125 -17.11 15.66 40.73
C GLY A 125 -15.89 14.76 40.99
N GLN A 126 -16.07 13.44 41.02
CA GLN A 126 -14.99 12.44 41.15
C GLN A 126 -14.42 12.10 39.77
N TYR A 127 -13.76 13.09 39.16
CA TYR A 127 -13.30 13.01 37.78
C TYR A 127 -12.22 11.93 37.56
N GLN A 128 -11.41 11.62 38.57
CA GLN A 128 -10.35 10.61 38.45
C GLN A 128 -10.94 9.20 38.33
N GLU A 129 -11.93 8.88 39.15
CA GLU A 129 -12.68 7.62 39.13
C GLU A 129 -13.58 7.51 37.89
N ALA A 130 -14.17 8.64 37.44
CA ALA A 130 -14.93 8.69 36.20
C ALA A 130 -14.06 8.31 34.99
N VAL A 131 -12.86 8.90 34.87
CA VAL A 131 -11.93 8.62 33.78
C VAL A 131 -11.50 7.16 33.77
N THR A 132 -11.11 6.59 34.92
CA THR A 132 -10.69 5.17 34.97
C THR A 132 -11.84 4.24 34.60
N THR A 133 -13.07 4.57 35.00
CA THR A 133 -14.27 3.78 34.67
C THR A 133 -14.64 3.90 33.19
N TYR A 134 -14.59 5.09 32.59
CA TYR A 134 -14.80 5.26 31.14
C TYR A 134 -13.75 4.52 30.31
N VAL A 135 -12.48 4.53 30.75
CA VAL A 135 -11.39 3.76 30.12
C VAL A 135 -11.66 2.26 30.18
N GLN A 136 -12.11 1.74 31.32
CA GLN A 136 -12.54 0.33 31.44
C GLN A 136 -13.73 0.01 30.52
N GLY A 137 -14.66 0.95 30.38
CA GLY A 137 -15.81 0.88 29.48
C GLY A 137 -15.48 1.04 28.00
N ARG A 138 -14.21 1.31 27.64
CA ARG A 138 -13.73 1.58 26.27
C ARG A 138 -14.28 2.86 25.63
N GLU A 139 -14.82 3.76 26.43
CA GLU A 139 -15.36 5.06 26.03
C GLU A 139 -14.29 6.16 26.15
N PHE A 140 -13.26 6.07 25.31
CA PHE A 140 -12.07 6.94 25.40
C PHE A 140 -12.36 8.42 25.11
N GLU A 141 -13.31 8.73 24.24
CA GLU A 141 -13.67 10.12 23.91
C GLU A 141 -14.38 10.82 25.07
N LYS A 142 -15.33 10.15 25.73
CA LYS A 142 -15.95 10.64 26.97
C LYS A 142 -14.91 10.81 28.08
N ALA A 143 -13.96 9.86 28.20
CA ALA A 143 -12.86 9.96 29.17
C ALA A 143 -11.98 11.21 28.95
N LYS A 144 -11.65 11.54 27.69
CA LYS A 144 -10.87 12.75 27.35
C LYS A 144 -11.63 14.03 27.71
N GLN A 145 -12.93 14.09 27.42
CA GLN A 145 -13.77 15.24 27.76
C GLN A 145 -13.80 15.49 29.27
N VAL A 146 -14.01 14.43 30.06
CA VAL A 146 -14.01 14.53 31.53
C VAL A 146 -12.64 14.91 32.07
N ALA A 147 -11.55 14.35 31.52
CA ALA A 147 -10.20 14.73 31.91
C ALA A 147 -9.95 16.24 31.67
N GLN A 148 -10.41 16.80 30.54
CA GLN A 148 -10.26 18.23 30.20
C GLN A 148 -10.99 19.17 31.16
N MET A 149 -12.04 18.72 31.85
CA MET A 149 -12.76 19.52 32.86
C MET A 149 -11.97 19.69 34.18
N ILE A 150 -10.87 18.94 34.36
CA ILE A 150 -10.04 19.01 35.57
C ILE A 150 -9.12 20.23 35.51
N ASN A 151 -9.39 21.23 36.34
CA ASN A 151 -8.59 22.46 36.45
C ASN A 151 -7.14 22.23 36.94
N ASN A 152 -6.88 21.11 37.63
CA ASN A 152 -5.52 20.75 38.06
C ASN A 152 -4.71 20.20 36.86
N LYS A 153 -3.80 21.03 36.34
CA LYS A 153 -2.98 20.72 35.16
C LYS A 153 -2.11 19.46 35.34
N GLU A 154 -1.51 19.21 36.50
CA GLU A 154 -0.67 18.01 36.69
C GLU A 154 -1.49 16.73 36.69
N LEU A 155 -2.67 16.75 37.31
CA LEU A 155 -3.57 15.60 37.34
C LEU A 155 -4.19 15.36 35.96
N ASN A 156 -4.55 16.42 35.24
CA ASN A 156 -5.02 16.35 33.86
C ASN A 156 -3.97 15.68 32.95
N THR A 157 -2.71 16.11 32.99
CA THR A 157 -1.65 15.50 32.16
C THR A 157 -1.49 14.01 32.48
N LYS A 158 -1.43 13.63 33.76
CA LYS A 158 -1.31 12.22 34.16
C LYS A 158 -2.48 11.35 33.69
N LEU A 159 -3.70 11.88 33.75
CA LEU A 159 -4.90 11.17 33.31
C LEU A 159 -4.98 11.08 31.78
N MET A 160 -4.61 12.14 31.06
CA MET A 160 -4.50 12.12 29.60
C MET A 160 -3.43 11.13 29.12
N ASP A 161 -2.29 11.06 29.79
CA ASP A 161 -1.25 10.04 29.52
C ASP A 161 -1.77 8.62 29.77
N TYR A 162 -2.52 8.41 30.86
CA TYR A 162 -3.14 7.12 31.17
C TYR A 162 -4.16 6.70 30.11
N ILE A 163 -5.08 7.59 29.71
CA ILE A 163 -6.07 7.35 28.65
C ILE A 163 -5.35 6.99 27.35
N THR A 164 -4.33 7.78 26.97
CA THR A 164 -3.57 7.55 25.73
C THR A 164 -2.87 6.18 25.75
N LYS A 165 -2.29 5.79 26.88
CA LYS A 165 -1.61 4.49 27.04
C LYS A 165 -2.58 3.31 26.92
N GLU A 166 -3.75 3.38 27.55
CA GLU A 166 -4.74 2.31 27.47
C GLU A 166 -5.44 2.29 26.10
N GLN A 167 -5.71 3.45 25.50
CA GLN A 167 -6.22 3.56 24.13
C GLN A 167 -5.25 2.93 23.12
N ARG A 168 -3.94 3.09 23.28
CA ARG A 168 -2.92 2.41 22.44
C ARG A 168 -2.99 0.88 22.57
N LYS A 169 -3.06 0.34 23.79
CA LYS A 169 -3.19 -1.11 24.01
C LYS A 169 -4.47 -1.67 23.39
N TYR A 170 -5.56 -0.91 23.49
CA TYR A 170 -6.84 -1.29 22.91
C TYR A 170 -6.81 -1.22 21.36
N GLY A 171 -6.24 -0.15 20.80
CA GLY A 171 -6.01 -0.03 19.36
C GLY A 171 -5.15 -1.17 18.80
N ALA A 172 -4.10 -1.58 19.52
CA ALA A 172 -3.23 -2.70 19.14
C ALA A 172 -3.95 -4.06 19.15
N SER A 173 -4.90 -4.26 20.05
CA SER A 173 -5.64 -5.53 20.18
C SER A 173 -6.87 -5.63 19.26
N THR A 174 -7.54 -4.52 18.97
CA THR A 174 -8.72 -4.47 18.07
C THR A 174 -8.37 -4.16 16.63
N GLY A 175 -7.20 -3.57 16.44
CA GLY A 175 -6.59 -3.37 15.16
C GLY A 175 -7.08 -2.19 14.34
N GLN A 176 -7.52 -1.13 15.01
CA GLN A 176 -7.97 0.08 14.36
C GLN A 176 -6.77 1.02 14.15
N ALA A 177 -6.24 1.05 12.93
CA ALA A 177 -5.13 1.94 12.57
C ALA A 177 -5.45 3.42 12.81
N ASN A 178 -6.71 3.84 12.62
CA ASN A 178 -7.17 5.21 12.86
C ASN A 178 -6.93 5.68 14.30
N VAL A 179 -7.19 4.80 15.28
CA VAL A 179 -7.01 5.10 16.70
C VAL A 179 -5.52 5.25 17.07
N MET A 180 -4.63 4.54 16.38
CA MET A 180 -3.18 4.65 16.57
C MET A 180 -2.62 5.96 15.99
N ILE A 181 -3.16 6.39 14.84
CA ILE A 181 -2.81 7.66 14.20
C ILE A 181 -3.22 8.82 15.12
N GLU A 182 -4.43 8.78 15.69
CA GLU A 182 -4.91 9.80 16.63
C GLU A 182 -4.12 9.87 17.95
N THR A 183 -3.57 8.74 18.41
CA THR A 183 -2.78 8.66 19.65
C THR A 183 -1.27 8.95 19.45
N GLY A 184 -0.88 9.33 18.23
CA GLY A 184 0.48 9.74 17.87
C GLY A 184 1.46 8.58 17.64
N ASP A 185 0.99 7.32 17.61
CA ASP A 185 1.82 6.14 17.37
C ASP A 185 1.73 5.71 15.89
N VAL A 186 2.17 6.62 15.03
CA VAL A 186 2.11 6.49 13.58
C VAL A 186 2.90 5.27 13.07
N ALA A 187 4.01 4.94 13.72
CA ALA A 187 4.84 3.78 13.36
C ALA A 187 4.12 2.45 13.64
N ALA A 188 3.44 2.32 14.79
CA ALA A 188 2.63 1.15 15.10
C ALA A 188 1.43 1.02 14.14
N ALA A 189 0.80 2.15 13.78
CA ALA A 189 -0.29 2.17 12.80
C ALA A 189 0.15 1.64 11.43
N MET A 190 1.31 2.09 10.92
CA MET A 190 1.86 1.62 9.64
C MET A 190 2.26 0.14 9.68
N GLU A 191 2.91 -0.30 10.76
CA GLU A 191 3.26 -1.72 10.93
C GLU A 191 2.01 -2.60 10.92
N MET A 192 0.94 -2.12 11.54
CA MET A 192 -0.33 -2.83 11.54
C MET A 192 -0.98 -2.89 10.15
N LEU A 193 -1.02 -1.78 9.42
CA LEU A 193 -1.55 -1.74 8.05
C LEU A 193 -0.74 -2.68 7.13
N ALA A 194 0.58 -2.70 7.29
CA ALA A 194 1.46 -3.63 6.59
C ALA A 194 1.15 -5.11 6.92
N GLN A 195 0.89 -5.44 8.18
CA GLN A 195 0.49 -6.81 8.58
C GLN A 195 -0.88 -7.22 8.04
N LYS A 196 -1.81 -6.27 7.91
CA LYS A 196 -3.13 -6.48 7.30
C LYS A 196 -3.10 -6.52 5.78
N ASN A 197 -1.93 -6.35 5.16
CA ASN A 197 -1.75 -6.24 3.72
C ASN A 197 -2.48 -5.04 3.09
N ASP A 198 -2.84 -4.02 3.89
CA ASP A 198 -3.42 -2.75 3.42
C ASP A 198 -2.30 -1.75 3.11
N TRP A 199 -1.56 -2.06 2.04
CA TRP A 199 -0.40 -1.28 1.62
C TRP A 199 -0.79 0.08 1.04
N GLY A 200 -1.98 0.20 0.46
CA GLY A 200 -2.47 1.46 -0.10
C GLY A 200 -2.57 2.55 0.96
N GLN A 201 -3.24 2.27 2.07
CA GLN A 201 -3.32 3.22 3.19
C GLN A 201 -1.97 3.40 3.88
N CYS A 202 -1.20 2.31 4.02
CA CYS A 202 0.12 2.35 4.66
C CYS A 202 1.08 3.32 3.95
N LEU A 203 1.19 3.23 2.62
CA LEU A 203 2.08 4.08 1.83
C LEU A 203 1.61 5.54 1.77
N GLN A 204 0.30 5.78 1.70
CA GLN A 204 -0.26 7.13 1.77
C GLN A 204 0.01 7.79 3.13
N LEU A 205 -0.10 7.04 4.22
CA LEU A 205 0.25 7.53 5.55
C LEU A 205 1.76 7.80 5.63
N ALA A 206 2.59 6.91 5.08
CA ALA A 206 4.04 7.05 5.09
C ALA A 206 4.52 8.29 4.34
N ASP A 207 3.93 8.58 3.18
CA ASP A 207 4.19 9.78 2.39
C ASP A 207 3.89 11.08 3.17
N LYS A 208 2.80 11.11 3.95
CA LYS A 208 2.45 12.28 4.78
C LYS A 208 3.39 12.54 5.95
N HIS A 209 3.98 11.49 6.52
CA HIS A 209 4.78 11.58 7.74
C HIS A 209 6.29 11.67 7.50
N GLY A 210 6.75 11.40 6.27
CA GLY A 210 8.11 11.72 5.84
C GLY A 210 8.78 10.65 4.98
N VAL A 211 9.81 11.08 4.27
CA VAL A 211 10.53 10.27 3.28
C VAL A 211 11.19 9.01 3.89
N GLU A 212 11.64 9.07 5.15
CA GLU A 212 12.22 7.90 5.83
C GLU A 212 11.22 6.77 6.01
N TYR A 213 10.00 7.09 6.49
CA TYR A 213 8.94 6.11 6.63
C TYR A 213 8.50 5.59 5.26
N LEU A 214 8.33 6.48 4.28
CA LEU A 214 7.96 6.09 2.93
C LEU A 214 8.95 5.10 2.34
N ASN A 215 10.25 5.39 2.39
CA ASN A 215 11.29 4.51 1.84
C ASN A 215 11.30 3.14 2.53
N LYS A 216 11.13 3.10 3.85
CA LYS A 216 11.11 1.84 4.62
C LYS A 216 9.94 0.95 4.20
N TYR A 217 8.72 1.49 4.19
CA TYR A 217 7.51 0.70 3.90
C TYR A 217 7.36 0.41 2.41
N LEU A 218 7.72 1.34 1.52
CA LEU A 218 7.76 1.14 0.07
C LEU A 218 8.67 -0.02 -0.29
N MET A 219 9.90 -0.05 0.24
CA MET A 219 10.83 -1.13 -0.08
C MET A 219 10.42 -2.48 0.51
N ARG A 220 9.70 -2.49 1.63
CA ARG A 220 9.10 -3.73 2.16
C ARG A 220 7.98 -4.22 1.24
N TYR A 221 7.10 -3.34 0.79
CA TYR A 221 6.04 -3.66 -0.16
C TYR A 221 6.60 -4.19 -1.49
N VAL A 222 7.61 -3.51 -2.04
CA VAL A 222 8.32 -3.92 -3.27
C VAL A 222 8.93 -5.32 -3.11
N LYS A 223 9.59 -5.62 -1.99
CA LYS A 223 10.14 -6.96 -1.75
C LYS A 223 9.07 -8.04 -1.74
N ILE A 224 7.93 -7.79 -1.10
CA ILE A 224 6.82 -8.75 -1.02
C ILE A 224 6.18 -8.97 -2.40
N THR A 225 5.91 -7.89 -3.13
CA THR A 225 5.28 -7.95 -4.45
C THR A 225 6.19 -8.57 -5.51
N MET A 226 7.49 -8.27 -5.47
CA MET A 226 8.50 -8.94 -6.31
C MET A 226 8.56 -10.46 -6.06
N GLN A 227 8.57 -10.90 -4.80
CA GLN A 227 8.58 -12.34 -4.46
C GLN A 227 7.32 -13.07 -4.91
N GLN A 228 6.21 -12.37 -5.02
CA GLN A 228 4.92 -12.92 -5.47
C GLN A 228 4.73 -12.83 -7.00
N GLY A 229 5.72 -12.32 -7.76
CA GLY A 229 5.62 -12.12 -9.21
C GLY A 229 4.65 -11.01 -9.62
N ARG A 230 4.26 -10.13 -8.69
CA ARG A 230 3.31 -9.02 -8.94
C ARG A 230 4.06 -7.77 -9.42
N PHE A 231 4.69 -7.86 -10.59
CA PHE A 231 5.55 -6.81 -11.15
C PHE A 231 4.78 -5.53 -11.50
N SER A 232 3.54 -5.64 -12.00
CA SER A 232 2.70 -4.49 -12.36
C SER A 232 2.39 -3.59 -11.15
N GLU A 233 2.01 -4.19 -10.01
CA GLU A 233 1.78 -3.47 -8.76
C GLU A 233 3.08 -2.83 -8.24
N THR A 234 4.18 -3.59 -8.31
CA THR A 234 5.51 -3.14 -7.87
C THR A 234 5.91 -1.86 -8.62
N ILE A 235 5.87 -1.89 -9.95
CA ILE A 235 6.31 -0.75 -10.75
C ILE A 235 5.35 0.44 -10.65
N GLN A 236 4.05 0.18 -10.47
CA GLN A 236 3.07 1.24 -10.21
C GLN A 236 3.39 2.01 -8.92
N SER A 237 3.74 1.30 -7.84
CA SER A 237 4.13 1.95 -6.59
C SER A 237 5.42 2.77 -6.72
N LEU A 238 6.44 2.22 -7.38
CA LEU A 238 7.72 2.91 -7.62
C LEU A 238 7.58 4.11 -8.58
N ALA A 239 6.70 4.03 -9.57
CA ALA A 239 6.42 5.15 -10.47
C ALA A 239 5.66 6.29 -9.76
N THR A 240 4.87 5.97 -8.74
CA THR A 240 4.06 6.93 -7.97
C THR A 240 4.88 7.62 -6.88
N TYR A 241 5.58 6.85 -6.06
CA TYR A 241 6.34 7.36 -4.90
C TYR A 241 7.81 7.64 -5.20
N GLY A 242 8.30 7.22 -6.36
CA GLY A 242 9.70 7.34 -6.76
C GLY A 242 10.54 6.13 -6.34
N MET A 243 11.72 6.00 -6.96
CA MET A 243 12.70 4.97 -6.62
C MET A 243 13.75 5.55 -5.67
N PRO A 244 13.83 5.09 -4.40
CA PRO A 244 14.83 5.59 -3.46
C PRO A 244 16.26 5.28 -3.93
N ILE A 245 17.14 6.28 -3.85
CA ILE A 245 18.58 6.18 -4.18
C ILE A 245 19.32 5.53 -3.01
N ILE A 246 19.08 4.24 -2.80
CA ILE A 246 19.72 3.43 -1.77
C ILE A 246 20.34 2.23 -2.47
N GLN A 247 21.68 2.12 -2.43
CA GLN A 247 22.43 1.11 -3.18
C GLN A 247 21.98 -0.33 -2.91
N GLN A 248 21.53 -0.63 -1.67
CA GLN A 248 21.00 -1.94 -1.29
C GLN A 248 19.75 -2.35 -2.08
N ASN A 249 19.03 -1.40 -2.66
CA ASN A 249 17.81 -1.65 -3.43
C ASN A 249 18.08 -1.83 -4.92
N TYR A 250 19.27 -1.46 -5.42
CA TYR A 250 19.57 -1.46 -6.85
C TYR A 250 19.35 -2.84 -7.49
N PRO A 251 19.81 -3.98 -6.92
CA PRO A 251 19.55 -5.30 -7.51
C PRO A 251 18.06 -5.60 -7.71
N ILE A 252 17.19 -5.09 -6.83
CA ILE A 252 15.74 -5.28 -6.94
C ILE A 252 15.20 -4.51 -8.15
N TYR A 253 15.67 -3.28 -8.36
CA TYR A 253 15.27 -2.46 -9.51
C TYR A 253 15.78 -3.05 -10.81
N GLU A 254 16.98 -3.63 -10.81
CA GLU A 254 17.54 -4.29 -11.98
C GLU A 254 16.71 -5.50 -12.38
N ASN A 255 16.39 -6.38 -11.42
CA ASN A 255 15.54 -7.54 -11.66
C ASN A 255 14.16 -7.11 -12.15
N LEU A 256 13.52 -6.12 -11.51
CA LEU A 256 12.22 -5.61 -11.96
C LEU A 256 12.25 -5.11 -13.41
N ALA A 257 13.31 -4.39 -13.81
CA ALA A 257 13.44 -3.91 -15.17
C ALA A 257 13.58 -5.06 -16.17
N ILE A 258 14.39 -6.08 -15.86
CA ILE A 258 14.59 -7.25 -16.71
C ILE A 258 13.28 -8.04 -16.89
N GLU A 259 12.55 -8.31 -15.81
CA GLU A 259 11.26 -9.02 -15.87
C GLU A 259 10.25 -8.27 -16.77
N ILE A 260 10.15 -6.95 -16.63
CA ILE A 260 9.28 -6.12 -17.49
C ILE A 260 9.76 -6.11 -18.96
N PHE A 261 11.08 -6.17 -19.21
CA PHE A 261 11.62 -6.24 -20.57
C PHE A 261 11.36 -7.59 -21.25
N VAL A 262 11.20 -8.66 -20.50
CA VAL A 262 10.85 -9.99 -21.05
C VAL A 262 9.39 -10.00 -21.52
N GLU A 263 8.46 -9.57 -20.68
CA GLU A 263 7.02 -9.53 -21.02
C GLU A 263 6.67 -8.41 -22.02
N CYS A 264 7.43 -7.30 -22.00
CA CYS A 264 7.23 -6.16 -22.90
C CYS A 264 5.81 -5.56 -22.87
N ASP A 265 5.08 -5.67 -21.75
CA ASP A 265 3.73 -5.11 -21.63
C ASP A 265 3.75 -3.57 -21.78
N PRO A 266 2.92 -2.98 -22.66
CA PRO A 266 2.93 -1.53 -22.89
C PRO A 266 2.64 -0.67 -21.66
N LYS A 267 1.79 -1.12 -20.73
CA LYS A 267 1.44 -0.35 -19.53
C LYS A 267 2.60 -0.37 -18.54
N GLU A 268 3.19 -1.54 -18.31
CA GLU A 268 4.35 -1.71 -17.44
C GLU A 268 5.57 -0.95 -17.96
N LEU A 269 5.85 -1.01 -19.26
CA LEU A 269 6.94 -0.25 -19.89
C LEU A 269 6.79 1.26 -19.70
N LYS A 270 5.54 1.77 -19.76
CA LYS A 270 5.27 3.19 -19.52
C LYS A 270 5.58 3.58 -18.08
N LEU A 271 5.16 2.77 -17.11
CA LEU A 271 5.45 2.96 -15.69
C LEU A 271 6.95 2.83 -15.40
N LEU A 272 7.62 1.85 -16.01
CA LEU A 272 9.05 1.62 -15.87
C LEU A 272 9.86 2.80 -16.41
N ARG A 273 9.51 3.32 -17.60
CA ARG A 273 10.13 4.53 -18.14
C ARG A 273 9.97 5.72 -17.18
N GLN A 274 8.80 5.90 -16.58
CA GLN A 274 8.55 6.99 -15.64
C GLN A 274 9.41 6.85 -14.38
N ALA A 275 9.41 5.66 -13.77
CA ALA A 275 10.19 5.37 -12.56
C ALA A 275 11.70 5.54 -12.80
N LEU A 276 12.22 4.94 -13.88
CA LEU A 276 13.63 5.05 -14.26
C LEU A 276 14.03 6.48 -14.63
N PHE A 277 13.16 7.26 -15.26
CA PHE A 277 13.46 8.66 -15.57
C PHE A 277 13.67 9.48 -14.29
N GLY A 278 12.76 9.38 -13.31
CA GLY A 278 12.92 10.04 -12.02
C GLY A 278 14.16 9.56 -11.26
N PHE A 279 14.43 8.26 -11.30
CA PHE A 279 15.61 7.66 -10.68
C PHE A 279 16.92 8.17 -11.31
N ILE A 280 17.01 8.23 -12.64
CA ILE A 280 18.16 8.76 -13.37
C ILE A 280 18.40 10.23 -13.03
N GLN A 281 17.36 11.05 -12.94
CA GLN A 281 17.48 12.44 -12.49
C GLN A 281 18.04 12.53 -11.06
N GLY A 282 17.59 11.63 -10.19
CA GLY A 282 18.15 11.47 -8.85
C GLY A 282 19.64 11.12 -8.85
N LEU A 283 20.05 10.15 -9.66
CA LEU A 283 21.45 9.75 -9.81
C LEU A 283 22.33 10.87 -10.40
N GLU A 284 21.80 11.66 -11.33
CA GLU A 284 22.48 12.85 -11.86
C GLU A 284 22.71 13.90 -10.78
N ALA A 285 21.69 14.17 -9.95
CA ALA A 285 21.77 15.10 -8.82
C ALA A 285 22.74 14.62 -7.73
N ALA A 286 22.82 13.30 -7.50
CA ALA A 286 23.77 12.68 -6.57
C ALA A 286 25.19 12.52 -7.16
N HIS A 287 25.42 12.93 -8.41
CA HIS A 287 26.68 12.72 -9.15
C HIS A 287 27.11 11.25 -9.29
N GLU A 288 26.19 10.30 -9.13
CA GLU A 288 26.45 8.85 -9.26
C GLU A 288 26.28 8.33 -10.70
N ILE A 289 25.71 9.14 -11.62
CA ILE A 289 25.38 8.70 -12.99
C ILE A 289 26.58 8.17 -13.80
N LYS A 290 27.80 8.62 -13.48
CA LYS A 290 29.04 8.20 -14.16
C LYS A 290 29.59 6.86 -13.64
N SER A 291 29.09 6.38 -12.50
CA SER A 291 29.44 5.07 -11.97
C SER A 291 29.03 3.94 -12.92
N GLU A 292 29.60 2.75 -12.73
CA GLU A 292 29.21 1.57 -13.51
C GLU A 292 27.71 1.26 -13.35
N THR A 293 27.21 1.32 -12.12
CA THR A 293 25.79 1.14 -11.81
C THR A 293 24.92 2.23 -12.44
N GLY A 294 25.35 3.49 -12.38
CA GLY A 294 24.65 4.60 -13.03
C GLY A 294 24.55 4.43 -14.55
N LYS A 295 25.61 3.96 -15.21
CA LYS A 295 25.61 3.63 -16.64
C LYS A 295 24.66 2.46 -16.96
N LYS A 296 24.57 1.46 -16.08
CA LYS A 296 23.63 0.33 -16.24
C LYS A 296 22.17 0.81 -16.17
N PHE A 297 21.83 1.63 -15.18
CA PHE A 297 20.48 2.22 -15.09
C PHE A 297 20.19 3.19 -16.24
N LEU A 298 21.18 3.92 -16.74
CA LEU A 298 21.02 4.73 -17.95
C LEU A 298 20.69 3.84 -19.18
N LYS A 299 21.36 2.68 -19.32
CA LYS A 299 21.03 1.69 -20.36
C LYS A 299 19.58 1.23 -20.21
N PHE A 300 19.13 0.87 -19.01
CA PHE A 300 17.74 0.47 -18.75
C PHE A 300 16.75 1.58 -19.08
N GLY A 301 17.05 2.83 -18.68
CA GLY A 301 16.22 3.99 -19.01
C GLY A 301 16.08 4.21 -20.51
N ILE A 302 17.16 4.04 -21.28
CA ILE A 302 17.12 4.14 -22.75
C ILE A 302 16.29 3.00 -23.35
N VAL A 303 16.45 1.76 -22.88
CA VAL A 303 15.69 0.61 -23.39
C VAL A 303 14.20 0.78 -23.11
N ALA A 304 13.81 1.07 -21.86
CA ALA A 304 12.42 1.32 -21.48
C ALA A 304 11.81 2.47 -22.31
N HIS A 305 12.59 3.52 -22.55
CA HIS A 305 12.20 4.66 -23.36
C HIS A 305 11.96 4.28 -24.83
N LEU A 306 12.89 3.56 -25.46
CA LEU A 306 12.76 3.14 -26.85
C LEU A 306 11.66 2.10 -27.07
N LEU A 307 11.47 1.16 -26.14
CA LEU A 307 10.36 0.20 -26.20
C LEU A 307 8.99 0.89 -26.09
N ASN A 308 8.87 1.89 -25.22
CA ASN A 308 7.66 2.69 -25.11
C ASN A 308 7.37 3.45 -26.43
N LEU A 309 8.38 4.10 -27.00
CA LEU A 309 8.25 4.77 -28.30
C LEU A 309 7.94 3.79 -29.44
N ARG A 310 8.54 2.59 -29.45
CA ARG A 310 8.22 1.55 -30.44
C ARG A 310 6.73 1.24 -30.44
N ASN A 311 6.16 1.00 -29.26
CA ASN A 311 4.75 0.67 -29.09
C ASN A 311 3.86 1.85 -29.51
N GLN A 312 4.25 3.08 -29.13
CA GLN A 312 3.54 4.30 -29.50
C GLN A 312 3.54 4.52 -31.03
N TYR A 313 4.69 4.39 -31.69
CA TYR A 313 4.78 4.55 -33.14
C TYR A 313 4.03 3.48 -33.92
N ALA A 314 3.97 2.25 -33.39
CA ALA A 314 3.17 1.18 -33.97
C ALA A 314 1.68 1.52 -33.90
N GLN A 315 1.21 1.97 -32.75
CA GLN A 315 -0.18 2.39 -32.51
C GLN A 315 -0.58 3.56 -33.41
N ASP A 316 0.29 4.57 -33.52
CA ASP A 316 -0.01 5.80 -34.27
C ASP A 316 0.37 5.71 -35.76
N GLY A 317 0.83 4.54 -36.22
CA GLY A 317 1.10 4.28 -37.64
C GLY A 317 2.32 5.03 -38.20
N ILE A 318 3.25 5.48 -37.36
CA ILE A 318 4.44 6.24 -37.78
C ILE A 318 5.54 5.28 -38.26
N VAL A 319 5.37 4.75 -39.48
CA VAL A 319 6.16 3.63 -40.01
C VAL A 319 7.67 3.88 -39.98
N LYS A 320 8.15 5.07 -40.40
CA LYS A 320 9.58 5.38 -40.48
C LYS A 320 10.26 5.33 -39.10
N LEU A 321 9.67 5.98 -38.10
CA LEU A 321 10.24 6.01 -36.75
C LEU A 321 10.12 4.65 -36.09
N HIS A 322 8.99 3.96 -36.26
CA HIS A 322 8.80 2.61 -35.76
C HIS A 322 9.89 1.65 -36.27
N ALA A 323 10.16 1.67 -37.59
CA ALA A 323 11.19 0.84 -38.18
C ALA A 323 12.58 1.13 -37.61
N GLN A 324 12.98 2.41 -37.55
CA GLN A 324 14.28 2.79 -36.98
C GLN A 324 14.42 2.37 -35.51
N THR A 325 13.36 2.51 -34.72
CA THR A 325 13.37 2.08 -33.31
C THR A 325 13.52 0.56 -33.20
N CYS A 326 12.75 -0.25 -33.93
CA CYS A 326 12.90 -1.71 -33.91
C CYS A 326 14.31 -2.16 -34.32
N ILE A 327 14.87 -1.57 -35.39
CA ILE A 327 16.22 -1.87 -35.86
C ILE A 327 17.27 -1.51 -34.81
N SER A 328 17.16 -0.33 -34.20
CA SER A 328 18.11 0.09 -33.14
C SER A 328 18.00 -0.77 -31.88
N LEU A 329 16.81 -1.32 -31.58
CA LEU A 329 16.57 -2.10 -30.37
C LEU A 329 17.31 -3.45 -30.38
N LEU A 330 17.69 -3.98 -31.55
CA LEU A 330 18.46 -5.22 -31.69
C LEU A 330 19.73 -5.24 -30.82
N ARG A 331 20.35 -4.07 -30.60
CA ARG A 331 21.57 -3.94 -29.75
C ARG A 331 21.34 -4.20 -28.26
N TYR A 332 20.08 -4.36 -27.86
CA TYR A 332 19.66 -4.59 -26.48
C TYR A 332 19.04 -5.98 -26.28
N CYS A 333 19.36 -6.94 -27.16
CA CYS A 333 18.90 -8.33 -27.01
C CYS A 333 19.50 -9.06 -25.80
N ASP A 334 20.45 -8.44 -25.09
CA ASP A 334 20.91 -8.90 -23.78
C ASP A 334 19.91 -8.60 -22.65
N LEU A 335 18.94 -7.70 -22.88
CA LEU A 335 17.93 -7.28 -21.91
C LEU A 335 16.50 -7.59 -22.35
N VAL A 336 16.25 -7.52 -23.65
CA VAL A 336 14.95 -7.77 -24.26
C VAL A 336 15.04 -9.06 -25.05
N ARG A 337 13.95 -9.81 -25.05
CA ARG A 337 13.84 -11.10 -25.74
C ARG A 337 14.35 -11.04 -27.20
N ILE A 338 15.38 -11.86 -27.50
CA ILE A 338 16.15 -11.78 -28.76
C ILE A 338 15.29 -12.08 -30.00
N ASP A 339 14.52 -13.16 -29.98
CA ASP A 339 13.67 -13.59 -31.09
C ASP A 339 12.60 -12.54 -31.45
N GLN A 340 12.01 -11.86 -30.45
CA GLN A 340 11.07 -10.77 -30.65
C GLN A 340 11.73 -9.61 -31.41
N LEU A 341 12.93 -9.22 -31.00
CA LEU A 341 13.64 -8.09 -31.61
C LEU A 341 14.00 -8.38 -33.07
N TYR A 342 14.52 -9.57 -33.38
CA TYR A 342 14.85 -9.95 -34.76
C TYR A 342 13.61 -10.08 -35.63
N LEU A 343 12.53 -10.67 -35.12
CA LEU A 343 11.27 -10.78 -35.84
C LEU A 343 10.67 -9.41 -36.17
N ASP A 344 10.58 -8.53 -35.15
CA ASP A 344 10.04 -7.18 -35.31
C ASP A 344 10.87 -6.39 -36.33
N ALA A 345 12.19 -6.35 -36.15
CA ALA A 345 13.10 -5.61 -37.02
C ALA A 345 13.07 -6.14 -38.47
N GLY A 346 13.00 -7.46 -38.66
CA GLY A 346 12.86 -8.08 -39.97
C GLY A 346 11.53 -7.75 -40.66
N ARG A 347 10.41 -7.83 -39.93
CA ARG A 347 9.07 -7.51 -40.44
C ARG A 347 8.95 -6.04 -40.84
N VAL A 348 9.45 -5.11 -40.01
CA VAL A 348 9.42 -3.68 -40.37
C VAL A 348 10.37 -3.35 -41.50
N ALA A 349 11.56 -3.97 -41.57
CA ALA A 349 12.49 -3.80 -42.69
C ALA A 349 11.85 -4.23 -44.02
N LYS A 350 11.13 -5.36 -44.03
CA LYS A 350 10.34 -5.81 -45.18
C LYS A 350 9.26 -4.79 -45.54
N LYS A 351 8.55 -4.23 -44.56
CA LYS A 351 7.50 -3.21 -44.76
C LYS A 351 8.02 -1.90 -45.35
N ILE A 352 9.24 -1.48 -45.01
CA ILE A 352 9.89 -0.29 -45.59
C ILE A 352 10.73 -0.59 -46.84
N ASN A 353 10.59 -1.79 -47.42
CA ASN A 353 11.27 -2.24 -48.63
C ASN A 353 12.81 -2.24 -48.52
N GLN A 354 13.36 -2.43 -47.32
CA GLN A 354 14.79 -2.72 -47.11
C GLN A 354 15.01 -4.24 -47.14
N LEU A 355 14.92 -4.83 -48.33
CA LEU A 355 14.83 -6.28 -48.49
C LEU A 355 16.12 -7.00 -48.09
N GLY A 356 17.29 -6.45 -48.40
CA GLY A 356 18.58 -7.00 -47.94
C GLY A 356 18.70 -7.06 -46.42
N LEU A 357 18.32 -6.00 -45.70
CA LEU A 357 18.28 -5.98 -44.23
C LEU A 357 17.25 -6.97 -43.70
N ALA A 358 16.03 -6.96 -44.26
CA ALA A 358 14.98 -7.87 -43.85
C ALA A 358 15.39 -9.34 -44.03
N PHE A 359 16.09 -9.66 -45.11
CA PHE A 359 16.62 -10.99 -45.36
C PHE A 359 17.60 -11.42 -44.27
N VAL A 360 18.61 -10.60 -43.94
CA VAL A 360 19.60 -10.92 -42.91
C VAL A 360 18.94 -11.14 -41.55
N LEU A 361 18.04 -10.23 -41.15
CA LEU A 361 17.39 -10.29 -39.84
C LEU A 361 16.41 -11.46 -39.71
N LEU A 362 15.64 -11.76 -40.76
CA LEU A 362 14.68 -12.87 -40.74
C LEU A 362 15.35 -14.24 -40.87
N ASN A 363 16.48 -14.36 -41.58
CA ASN A 363 17.28 -15.59 -41.53
C ASN A 363 17.80 -15.81 -40.12
N ARG A 364 18.41 -14.79 -39.50
CA ARG A 364 18.88 -14.90 -38.11
C ARG A 364 17.74 -15.24 -37.14
N TYR A 365 16.53 -14.73 -37.38
CA TYR A 365 15.35 -15.12 -36.62
C TYR A 365 15.03 -16.62 -36.77
N LEU A 366 15.10 -17.19 -37.98
CA LEU A 366 14.89 -18.62 -38.19
C LEU A 366 15.98 -19.46 -37.49
N ASP A 367 17.24 -19.04 -37.54
CA ASP A 367 18.32 -19.69 -36.79
C ASP A 367 18.01 -19.73 -35.29
N ILE A 368 17.53 -18.62 -34.73
CA ILE A 368 17.11 -18.52 -33.33
C ILE A 368 15.91 -19.42 -33.06
N TYR A 369 14.92 -19.45 -33.96
CA TYR A 369 13.73 -20.30 -33.83
C TYR A 369 14.12 -21.78 -33.74
N GLU A 370 15.05 -22.22 -34.59
CA GLU A 370 15.55 -23.60 -34.61
C GLU A 370 16.32 -23.96 -33.33
N VAL A 371 17.13 -23.04 -32.80
CA VAL A 371 17.79 -23.25 -31.50
C VAL A 371 16.81 -23.29 -30.32
N ILE A 372 15.69 -22.57 -30.39
CA ILE A 372 14.64 -22.67 -29.38
C ILE A 372 13.91 -24.03 -29.49
N GLU A 373 13.72 -24.58 -30.69
CA GLU A 373 13.10 -25.91 -30.88
C GLU A 373 14.01 -27.06 -30.48
N ASP A 374 15.30 -26.96 -30.81
CA ASP A 374 16.32 -27.97 -30.53
C ASP A 374 17.57 -27.34 -29.88
N PRO A 375 17.55 -27.14 -28.54
CA PRO A 375 18.63 -26.49 -27.82
C PRO A 375 19.97 -27.24 -27.86
N ASP A 376 19.95 -28.55 -28.19
CA ASP A 376 21.17 -29.36 -28.31
C ASP A 376 21.86 -29.15 -29.68
N ASN A 377 21.17 -28.55 -30.64
CA ASN A 377 21.67 -28.29 -31.99
C ASN A 377 22.29 -26.88 -32.14
N ASN A 378 23.50 -26.72 -31.60
CA ASN A 378 24.27 -25.47 -31.71
C ASN A 378 24.73 -25.12 -33.14
N ASN A 379 24.52 -25.99 -34.13
CA ASN A 379 24.87 -25.73 -35.53
C ASN A 379 23.83 -24.85 -36.24
N GLY A 380 22.65 -24.59 -35.64
CA GLY A 380 21.59 -23.77 -36.23
C GLY A 380 21.94 -22.28 -36.29
N LEU A 381 22.78 -21.79 -35.37
CA LEU A 381 23.27 -20.40 -35.39
C LEU A 381 24.51 -20.35 -36.29
N GLY A 382 24.37 -19.87 -37.53
CA GLY A 382 25.51 -19.72 -38.46
C GLY A 382 26.68 -18.91 -37.88
N ASP A 383 27.83 -18.93 -38.56
CA ASP A 383 29.12 -18.35 -38.10
C ASP A 383 29.10 -16.84 -37.79
N GLY A 384 28.04 -16.14 -38.19
CA GLY A 384 27.79 -14.73 -37.88
C GLY A 384 28.69 -13.77 -38.64
N ALA A 385 29.27 -14.20 -39.77
CA ALA A 385 30.12 -13.36 -40.59
C ALA A 385 29.44 -12.04 -40.99
N GLU A 386 28.14 -12.09 -41.25
CA GLU A 386 27.29 -10.95 -41.61
C GLU A 386 27.13 -9.91 -40.49
N PHE A 387 27.39 -10.29 -39.23
CA PHE A 387 27.27 -9.42 -38.05
C PHE A 387 28.61 -8.89 -37.51
N GLN A 388 29.76 -9.30 -38.06
CA GLN A 388 31.10 -8.99 -37.52
C GLN A 388 31.39 -7.49 -37.29
N ASN A 389 30.77 -6.61 -38.09
CA ASN A 389 30.96 -5.16 -38.01
C ASN A 389 29.77 -4.43 -37.36
N SER A 390 29.06 -5.10 -36.46
CA SER A 390 27.88 -4.58 -35.76
C SER A 390 28.03 -4.63 -34.24
N ASP A 391 27.31 -3.75 -33.53
CA ASP A 391 27.23 -3.77 -32.06
C ASP A 391 26.08 -4.65 -31.53
N LEU A 392 25.59 -5.57 -32.37
CA LEU A 392 24.58 -6.55 -31.99
C LEU A 392 25.24 -7.64 -31.14
N PRO A 393 24.70 -7.93 -29.93
CA PRO A 393 25.17 -9.05 -29.13
C PRO A 393 25.07 -10.38 -29.89
N SER A 394 26.05 -11.26 -29.65
CA SER A 394 26.03 -12.62 -30.16
C SER A 394 24.85 -13.38 -29.56
N PRO A 395 24.10 -14.18 -30.34
CA PRO A 395 23.06 -15.06 -29.81
C PRO A 395 23.58 -16.04 -28.73
N TYR A 396 24.87 -16.35 -28.73
CA TYR A 396 25.50 -17.20 -27.70
C TYR A 396 25.73 -16.49 -26.35
N ASP A 397 25.73 -15.15 -26.35
CA ASP A 397 26.02 -14.32 -25.16
C ASP A 397 24.75 -13.73 -24.51
N VAL A 398 23.56 -14.13 -24.98
CA VAL A 398 22.27 -13.59 -24.52
C VAL A 398 21.33 -14.69 -24.05
N PRO A 399 20.39 -14.41 -23.13
CA PRO A 399 19.41 -15.39 -22.68
C PRO A 399 18.50 -15.87 -23.81
N MET A 400 18.49 -17.18 -24.06
CA MET A 400 17.59 -17.80 -25.05
C MET A 400 16.20 -18.04 -24.45
N PRO A 401 15.11 -17.73 -25.16
CA PRO A 401 13.75 -18.02 -24.69
C PRO A 401 13.42 -19.52 -24.65
N GLU A 402 12.48 -19.91 -23.78
CA GLU A 402 12.08 -21.32 -23.62
C GLU A 402 11.08 -21.83 -24.67
N LYS A 403 10.39 -20.94 -25.38
CA LYS A 403 9.31 -21.27 -26.33
C LYS A 403 9.29 -20.29 -27.47
N ASN A 404 9.02 -20.73 -28.69
CA ASN A 404 8.91 -19.83 -29.83
C ASN A 404 7.71 -18.86 -29.75
N LEU A 405 7.88 -17.66 -30.33
CA LEU A 405 6.85 -16.62 -30.37
C LEU A 405 5.74 -16.90 -31.38
N ILE A 406 6.12 -17.46 -32.54
CA ILE A 406 5.20 -17.72 -33.65
C ILE A 406 5.02 -19.23 -33.82
N ASN A 407 3.97 -19.62 -34.53
CA ASN A 407 3.74 -21.02 -34.88
C ASN A 407 4.46 -21.42 -36.18
N ASP A 408 4.46 -22.72 -36.48
CA ASP A 408 5.09 -23.27 -37.67
C ASP A 408 4.55 -22.68 -38.98
N LYS A 409 3.28 -22.28 -39.03
CA LYS A 409 2.71 -21.67 -40.24
C LYS A 409 3.37 -20.32 -40.54
N GLU A 410 3.50 -19.45 -39.53
CA GLU A 410 4.19 -18.17 -39.69
C GLU A 410 5.70 -18.37 -39.96
N LYS A 411 6.32 -19.40 -39.38
CA LYS A 411 7.70 -19.80 -39.68
C LYS A 411 7.86 -20.14 -41.17
N GLU A 412 6.99 -20.99 -41.72
CA GLU A 412 7.03 -21.36 -43.14
C GLU A 412 6.76 -20.14 -44.04
N GLU A 413 5.86 -19.22 -43.67
CA GLU A 413 5.64 -17.97 -44.43
C GLU A 413 6.90 -17.10 -44.52
N ILE A 414 7.69 -17.04 -43.45
CA ILE A 414 8.99 -16.35 -43.44
C ILE A 414 9.99 -17.10 -44.34
N ARG A 415 10.08 -18.42 -44.21
CA ARG A 415 10.98 -19.27 -45.00
C ARG A 415 10.68 -19.18 -46.50
N ASP A 416 9.42 -19.29 -46.90
CA ASP A 416 8.97 -19.16 -48.29
C ASP A 416 9.33 -17.80 -48.87
N TRP A 417 9.13 -16.73 -48.08
CA TRP A 417 9.50 -15.38 -48.52
C TRP A 417 11.01 -15.23 -48.73
N LEU A 418 11.83 -15.78 -47.83
CA LEU A 418 13.28 -15.78 -47.97
C LEU A 418 13.74 -16.54 -49.22
N LEU A 419 13.17 -17.73 -49.47
CA LEU A 419 13.44 -18.53 -50.67
C LEU A 419 13.08 -17.76 -51.95
N GLN A 420 11.91 -17.13 -52.00
CA GLN A 420 11.50 -16.29 -53.13
C GLN A 420 12.48 -15.12 -53.35
N LEU A 421 12.96 -14.50 -52.28
CA LEU A 421 13.91 -13.39 -52.40
C LEU A 421 15.27 -13.86 -52.92
N SER A 422 15.78 -15.00 -52.45
CA SER A 422 17.04 -15.60 -52.90
C SER A 422 17.05 -15.94 -54.39
N VAL A 423 15.91 -16.40 -54.92
CA VAL A 423 15.76 -16.69 -56.37
C VAL A 423 15.76 -15.41 -57.21
N ASN A 424 15.19 -14.33 -56.69
CA ASN A 424 14.95 -13.09 -57.45
C ASN A 424 16.15 -12.13 -57.55
N GLN A 425 17.31 -12.42 -56.90
CA GLN A 425 18.61 -11.71 -56.99
C GLN A 425 18.61 -10.17 -57.05
N ASN A 426 17.56 -9.49 -56.55
CA ASN A 426 17.40 -8.05 -56.77
C ASN A 426 18.15 -7.17 -55.75
N GLN A 427 18.61 -7.71 -54.61
CA GLN A 427 19.40 -7.00 -53.60
C GLN A 427 20.36 -7.95 -52.88
N ASP A 428 21.57 -7.46 -52.57
CA ASP A 428 22.52 -8.20 -51.77
C ASP A 428 22.02 -8.33 -50.31
N PRO A 429 22.03 -9.54 -49.72
CA PRO A 429 21.58 -9.79 -48.36
C PRO A 429 22.67 -9.34 -47.36
N VAL A 430 22.87 -8.02 -47.24
CA VAL A 430 23.88 -7.43 -46.37
C VAL A 430 23.26 -6.42 -45.41
N LEU A 431 23.86 -6.31 -44.23
CA LEU A 431 23.54 -5.22 -43.31
C LEU A 431 23.93 -3.87 -43.95
N PRO A 432 23.07 -2.85 -43.87
CA PRO A 432 23.41 -1.51 -44.33
C PRO A 432 24.61 -0.98 -43.54
N THR A 433 25.57 -0.37 -44.22
CA THR A 433 26.79 0.15 -43.59
C THR A 433 26.90 1.66 -43.72
N ARG A 434 27.60 2.26 -42.77
CA ARG A 434 28.03 3.65 -42.81
C ARG A 434 29.54 3.74 -42.59
N GLN A 435 30.12 4.78 -43.18
CA GLN A 435 31.53 5.10 -42.98
C GLN A 435 31.73 5.82 -41.64
N CYS A 436 32.63 5.33 -40.81
CA CYS A 436 33.11 6.02 -39.61
C CYS A 436 34.05 7.17 -39.99
N ASP A 437 34.24 8.15 -39.09
CA ASP A 437 35.24 9.22 -39.21
C ASP A 437 36.67 8.67 -39.50
N CYS A 438 37.00 7.43 -39.10
CA CYS A 438 38.28 6.77 -39.39
C CYS A 438 38.34 6.01 -40.74
N GLY A 439 37.28 6.12 -41.56
CA GLY A 439 37.15 5.48 -42.87
C GLY A 439 36.68 4.02 -42.86
N TYR A 440 36.50 3.40 -41.69
CA TYR A 440 36.03 2.02 -41.56
C TYR A 440 34.51 1.90 -41.78
N GLN A 441 34.08 0.87 -42.51
CA GLN A 441 32.66 0.57 -42.69
C GLN A 441 32.14 -0.21 -41.48
N ILE A 442 31.03 0.27 -40.91
CA ILE A 442 30.35 -0.34 -39.77
C ILE A 442 28.85 -0.41 -40.04
N TYR A 443 28.14 -1.32 -39.39
CA TYR A 443 26.68 -1.38 -39.48
C TYR A 443 26.05 -0.02 -39.12
N ASP A 444 25.09 0.44 -39.91
CA ASP A 444 24.57 1.81 -39.89
C ASP A 444 23.98 2.22 -38.52
N ALA A 445 23.31 1.30 -37.83
CA ALA A 445 22.71 1.51 -36.52
C ALA A 445 23.72 1.36 -35.35
N SER A 446 24.97 0.98 -35.61
CA SER A 446 25.96 0.77 -34.55
C SER A 446 26.31 2.05 -33.80
N LEU A 447 26.38 1.97 -32.47
CA LEU A 447 26.84 3.08 -31.62
C LEU A 447 28.33 3.01 -31.28
N ARG A 448 29.09 2.08 -31.85
CA ARG A 448 30.54 1.97 -31.64
C ARG A 448 31.26 1.56 -32.91
N CYS A 449 32.44 2.12 -33.14
CA CYS A 449 33.36 1.66 -34.18
C CYS A 449 34.30 0.58 -33.63
N PHE A 450 34.39 -0.56 -34.31
CA PHE A 450 35.25 -1.67 -33.90
C PHE A 450 36.74 -1.40 -34.16
N LYS A 451 37.05 -0.51 -35.11
CA LYS A 451 38.43 -0.09 -35.45
C LYS A 451 38.95 1.01 -34.52
N CYS A 452 38.36 2.22 -34.54
CA CYS A 452 38.86 3.37 -33.77
C CYS A 452 38.25 3.52 -32.37
N LYS A 453 37.32 2.65 -31.97
CA LYS A 453 36.62 2.66 -30.67
C LYS A 453 35.78 3.90 -30.36
N GLN A 454 35.59 4.80 -31.33
CA GLN A 454 34.65 5.91 -31.24
C GLN A 454 33.24 5.40 -30.91
N THR A 455 32.54 6.12 -30.01
CA THR A 455 31.17 5.84 -29.62
C THR A 455 30.25 6.99 -30.00
N TRP A 456 28.97 6.68 -30.20
CA TRP A 456 27.90 7.64 -30.45
C TRP A 456 26.80 7.46 -29.42
N GLU A 457 26.16 8.56 -29.04
CA GLU A 457 24.96 8.50 -28.21
C GLU A 457 23.76 8.04 -29.07
N PRO A 458 22.81 7.29 -28.48
CA PRO A 458 21.58 6.93 -29.17
C PRO A 458 20.64 8.14 -29.30
N CYS A 459 19.99 8.26 -30.45
CA CYS A 459 18.91 9.21 -30.65
C CYS A 459 17.74 8.91 -29.70
N ILE A 460 17.28 9.90 -28.93
CA ILE A 460 16.14 9.73 -28.03
C ILE A 460 14.79 9.50 -28.74
N ILE A 461 14.73 9.54 -30.08
CA ILE A 461 13.50 9.28 -30.84
C ILE A 461 13.52 7.90 -31.47
N THR A 462 14.70 7.43 -31.91
CA THR A 462 14.82 6.25 -32.78
C THR A 462 15.89 5.27 -32.35
N GLY A 463 16.72 5.59 -31.35
CA GLY A 463 17.87 4.78 -30.91
C GLY A 463 19.08 4.79 -31.85
N MET A 464 18.92 5.27 -33.10
CA MET A 464 20.00 5.37 -34.10
C MET A 464 21.15 6.29 -33.65
N PRO A 465 22.38 6.10 -34.16
CA PRO A 465 23.54 6.90 -33.76
C PRO A 465 23.40 8.38 -34.10
N LEU A 466 23.71 9.25 -33.15
CA LEU A 466 23.77 10.70 -33.35
C LEU A 466 25.02 11.12 -34.14
N LEU A 467 24.84 11.51 -35.40
CA LEU A 467 25.92 11.97 -36.29
C LEU A 467 26.06 13.50 -36.27
N LYS A 468 27.29 14.02 -36.16
CA LYS A 468 27.63 15.44 -35.89
C LYS A 468 26.85 16.49 -36.71
N ASN A 469 26.51 16.19 -37.98
CA ASN A 469 25.83 17.15 -38.88
C ASN A 469 24.30 17.00 -38.93
N GLN A 470 23.75 15.95 -38.35
CA GLN A 470 22.34 15.57 -38.44
C GLN A 470 21.65 15.58 -37.07
N THR A 471 22.24 16.24 -36.07
CA THR A 471 21.73 16.27 -34.69
C THR A 471 21.03 17.57 -34.34
N ILE A 472 20.04 17.47 -33.46
CA ILE A 472 19.40 18.57 -32.75
C ILE A 472 19.29 18.19 -31.27
N ASN A 473 19.44 19.15 -30.38
CA ASN A 473 19.32 18.93 -28.94
C ASN A 473 18.05 19.58 -28.41
N CYS A 474 17.34 18.88 -27.53
CA CYS A 474 16.21 19.46 -26.82
C CYS A 474 16.69 20.63 -25.96
N GLN A 475 16.08 21.82 -26.10
CA GLN A 475 16.45 22.99 -25.31
C GLN A 475 16.20 22.81 -23.80
N SER A 476 15.22 21.97 -23.45
CA SER A 476 14.82 21.74 -22.05
C SER A 476 15.71 20.74 -21.30
N CYS A 477 16.16 19.66 -21.95
CA CYS A 477 16.92 18.58 -21.28
C CYS A 477 18.29 18.29 -21.91
N GLY A 478 18.65 18.99 -22.99
CA GLY A 478 19.94 18.83 -23.68
C GLY A 478 20.12 17.52 -24.45
N LYS A 479 19.20 16.55 -24.33
CA LYS A 479 19.31 15.25 -25.01
C LYS A 479 19.18 15.40 -26.53
N GLY A 480 20.00 14.63 -27.25
CA GLY A 480 20.12 14.71 -28.70
C GLY A 480 19.16 13.80 -29.47
N ALA A 481 18.77 14.25 -30.65
CA ALA A 481 17.99 13.51 -31.63
C ALA A 481 18.48 13.78 -33.06
N LEU A 482 18.14 12.90 -33.99
CA LEU A 482 18.36 13.14 -35.42
C LEU A 482 17.35 14.19 -35.93
N LYS A 483 17.79 15.18 -36.71
CA LYS A 483 16.96 16.29 -37.22
C LYS A 483 15.71 15.79 -37.94
N ASP A 484 15.86 14.84 -38.86
CA ASP A 484 14.73 14.29 -39.62
C ASP A 484 13.74 13.53 -38.73
N ALA A 485 14.26 12.79 -37.75
CA ALA A 485 13.44 12.06 -36.79
C ALA A 485 12.71 13.01 -35.85
N TRP A 486 13.37 14.08 -35.40
CA TRP A 486 12.80 15.15 -34.58
C TRP A 486 11.66 15.86 -35.30
N ASN A 487 11.86 16.23 -36.56
CA ASN A 487 10.82 16.86 -37.37
C ASN A 487 9.62 15.94 -37.58
N THR A 488 9.86 14.65 -37.90
CA THR A 488 8.80 13.65 -38.08
C THR A 488 8.03 13.44 -36.78
N TYR A 489 8.74 13.34 -35.65
CA TYR A 489 8.13 13.17 -34.33
C TYR A 489 7.28 14.38 -33.93
N LEU A 490 7.77 15.60 -34.15
CA LEU A 490 7.05 16.82 -33.78
C LEU A 490 5.79 17.09 -34.62
N GLN A 491 5.62 16.42 -35.76
CA GLN A 491 4.35 16.45 -36.50
C GLN A 491 3.23 15.71 -35.74
N ALA A 492 3.58 14.69 -34.96
CA ALA A 492 2.63 13.90 -34.18
C ALA A 492 2.54 14.35 -32.72
N TYR A 493 3.65 14.80 -32.12
CA TYR A 493 3.71 15.12 -30.68
C TYR A 493 4.41 16.46 -30.40
N PRO A 494 3.80 17.37 -29.60
CA PRO A 494 4.34 18.72 -29.39
C PRO A 494 5.45 18.83 -28.32
N THR A 495 5.79 17.72 -27.65
CA THR A 495 6.70 17.69 -26.48
C THR A 495 7.86 16.73 -26.69
N CYS A 496 9.04 17.05 -26.15
CA CYS A 496 10.19 16.15 -26.20
C CYS A 496 9.86 14.78 -25.56
N PRO A 497 10.13 13.65 -26.23
CA PRO A 497 9.75 12.34 -25.72
C PRO A 497 10.53 11.96 -24.45
N TRP A 498 11.74 12.52 -24.25
CA TRP A 498 12.58 12.19 -23.10
C TRP A 498 12.17 12.90 -21.82
N CYS A 499 11.90 14.21 -21.87
CA CYS A 499 11.61 15.02 -20.68
C CYS A 499 10.15 15.51 -20.58
N ASN A 500 9.32 15.23 -21.59
CA ASN A 500 7.92 15.66 -21.70
C ASN A 500 7.70 17.19 -21.64
N LYS A 501 8.76 18.00 -21.76
CA LYS A 501 8.68 19.46 -21.88
C LYS A 501 8.54 19.88 -23.34
N HIS A 502 8.04 21.10 -23.60
CA HIS A 502 7.95 21.62 -24.96
C HIS A 502 9.32 21.63 -25.65
N ALA A 503 9.30 21.19 -26.90
CA ALA A 503 10.50 21.01 -27.72
C ALA A 503 11.04 22.32 -28.32
N LYS A 504 10.29 23.42 -28.21
CA LYS A 504 10.61 24.76 -28.71
C LYS A 504 10.89 25.73 -27.57
#